data_AF-A0A839PEC1-F1
#
_entry.id   AF-A0A839PEC1-F1
#
_cell.length_a   1.000
_cell.length_b   1.000
_cell.length_c   1.000
_cell.angle_alpha   90.00
_cell.angle_beta   90.00
_cell.angle_gamma   90.00
#
_symmetry.space_group_name_H-M   'P 1'
#
loop_
_entity.id
_entity.type
_entity.pdbx_description
1 polymer ?
#
loop_
_entity_poly.entity_id
_entity_poly.type
_entity_poly.pdbx_seq_one_letter_code
_entity_poly.pdbx_strand_id
1 'polypeptide(L)'
;MIQHPSSESSDQSRSDKTVSTIFGEIVWLISRSLEHREISVGDLEQIVMVPLLLRQIRLFYDGNQPAAVVLYAQVSASVADRLDAGTALTELTIEDWQSGKILRVMMVVAPYGGAEIYAQETLSFLGKIADNAPS
;
A
#
# COMPACT_ATOMS: atom_id res chain seq x y z
N MET A 1 36.97 15.65 -24.28
CA MET A 1 35.92 16.34 -23.51
C MET A 1 34.67 15.50 -23.64
N ILE A 2 34.37 14.67 -22.65
CA ILE A 2 33.23 13.73 -22.68
C ILE A 2 32.02 14.49 -22.15
N GLN A 3 30.96 14.62 -22.95
CA GLN A 3 29.68 15.16 -22.50
C GLN A 3 28.97 14.11 -21.64
N HIS A 4 28.58 14.49 -20.43
CA HIS A 4 27.67 13.72 -19.59
C HIS A 4 26.23 13.87 -20.11
N PRO A 5 25.45 12.78 -20.27
CA PRO A 5 24.02 12.90 -20.52
C PRO A 5 23.27 13.26 -19.22
N SER A 6 22.34 14.19 -19.38
CA SER A 6 21.47 14.81 -18.38
C SER A 6 20.66 13.82 -17.55
N SER A 7 20.55 14.13 -16.26
CA SER A 7 19.79 13.43 -15.24
C SER A 7 18.28 13.76 -15.30
N GLU A 8 17.58 13.35 -16.35
CA GLU A 8 16.13 13.62 -16.51
C GLU A 8 15.26 12.40 -16.85
N SER A 9 15.79 11.18 -16.87
CA SER A 9 15.02 10.01 -17.35
C SER A 9 14.25 9.20 -16.30
N SER A 10 14.22 9.60 -15.02
CA SER A 10 13.70 8.70 -13.96
C SER A 10 12.22 8.85 -13.59
N ASP A 11 11.50 9.86 -14.09
CA ASP A 11 10.14 10.18 -13.60
C ASP A 11 8.98 9.89 -14.57
N GLN A 12 9.26 9.64 -15.85
CA GLN A 12 8.23 9.50 -16.89
C GLN A 12 7.73 8.06 -17.13
N SER A 13 8.26 7.06 -16.42
CA SER A 13 7.88 5.64 -16.59
C SER A 13 6.80 5.13 -15.61
N ARG A 14 6.33 5.96 -14.67
CA ARG A 14 5.57 5.48 -13.50
C ARG A 14 4.04 5.43 -13.69
N SER A 15 3.47 6.06 -14.72
CA SER A 15 2.00 6.17 -14.90
C SER A 15 1.32 4.97 -15.56
N ASP A 16 2.06 4.03 -16.15
CA ASP A 16 1.49 3.04 -17.07
C ASP A 16 1.50 1.60 -16.52
N LYS A 17 1.77 1.43 -15.22
CA LYS A 17 1.79 0.08 -14.63
C LYS A 17 0.38 -0.51 -14.60
N THR A 18 0.24 -1.69 -15.16
CA THR A 18 -1.02 -2.46 -15.11
C THR A 18 -1.29 -2.97 -13.70
N VAL A 19 -2.55 -3.30 -13.41
CA VAL A 19 -2.95 -3.97 -12.16
C VAL A 19 -2.11 -5.24 -11.94
N SER A 20 -1.89 -6.05 -12.98
CA SER A 20 -1.07 -7.26 -12.91
C SER A 20 0.38 -6.98 -12.56
N THR A 21 0.96 -5.89 -13.08
CA THR A 21 2.32 -5.46 -12.73
C THR A 21 2.41 -5.09 -11.25
N ILE A 22 1.49 -4.26 -10.78
CA ILE A 22 1.45 -3.79 -9.39
C ILE A 22 1.22 -4.96 -8.43
N PHE A 23 0.28 -5.86 -8.76
CA PHE A 23 0.03 -7.06 -7.97
C PHE A 23 1.28 -7.94 -7.88
N GLY A 24 1.97 -8.17 -9.00
CA GLY A 24 3.23 -8.92 -9.03
C GLY A 24 4.32 -8.30 -8.14
N GLU A 25 4.43 -6.98 -8.11
CA GLU A 25 5.39 -6.27 -7.23
C GLU A 25 5.05 -6.46 -5.74
N ILE A 26 3.77 -6.42 -5.38
CA ILE A 26 3.31 -6.66 -4.01
C ILE A 26 3.56 -8.11 -3.61
N VAL A 27 3.21 -9.08 -4.46
CA VAL A 27 3.49 -10.51 -4.22
C VAL A 27 4.99 -10.77 -4.07
N TRP A 28 5.81 -10.10 -4.88
CA TRP A 28 7.26 -10.19 -4.76
C TRP A 28 7.74 -9.68 -3.39
N LEU A 29 7.24 -8.53 -2.92
CA LEU A 29 7.56 -8.01 -1.58
C LEU A 29 7.13 -9.00 -0.47
N ILE A 30 5.92 -9.54 -0.56
CA ILE A 30 5.37 -10.52 0.40
C ILE A 30 6.26 -11.77 0.45
N SER A 31 6.65 -12.32 -0.71
CA SER A 31 7.50 -13.52 -0.79
C SER A 31 8.87 -13.34 -0.11
N ARG A 32 9.33 -12.10 0.01
CA ARG A 32 10.60 -11.74 0.67
C ARG A 32 10.46 -11.36 2.14
N SER A 33 9.24 -11.19 2.63
CA SER A 33 8.99 -10.80 4.02
C SER A 33 8.80 -12.04 4.88
N LEU A 34 9.70 -12.27 5.85
CA LEU A 34 9.60 -13.40 6.77
C LEU A 34 8.25 -13.47 7.50
N GLU A 35 7.67 -12.32 7.81
CA GLU A 35 6.37 -12.17 8.47
C GLU A 35 5.17 -12.51 7.57
N HIS A 36 5.29 -12.33 6.26
CA HIS A 36 4.14 -12.37 5.34
C HIS A 36 4.21 -13.51 4.31
N ARG A 37 5.38 -14.15 4.14
CA ARG A 37 5.62 -15.15 3.08
C ARG A 37 4.77 -16.43 3.19
N GLU A 38 4.13 -16.65 4.34
CA GLU A 38 3.29 -17.84 4.60
C GLU A 38 1.80 -17.58 4.37
N ILE A 39 1.41 -16.37 3.96
CA ILE A 39 0.03 -16.05 3.57
C ILE A 39 -0.39 -16.99 2.43
N SER A 40 -1.55 -17.63 2.57
CA SER A 40 -2.08 -18.53 1.56
C SER A 40 -2.40 -17.77 0.27
N VAL A 41 -2.36 -18.43 -0.88
CA VAL A 41 -2.69 -17.76 -2.17
C VAL A 41 -4.11 -17.19 -2.16
N GLY A 42 -5.05 -17.88 -1.51
CA GLY A 42 -6.44 -17.40 -1.38
C GLY A 42 -6.54 -16.13 -0.54
N ASP A 43 -5.91 -16.11 0.63
CA ASP A 43 -5.90 -14.92 1.50
C ASP A 43 -5.15 -13.76 0.84
N LEU A 44 -4.03 -14.06 0.16
CA LEU A 44 -3.25 -13.06 -0.56
C LEU A 44 -4.06 -12.36 -1.64
N GLU A 45 -4.86 -13.12 -2.41
CA GLU A 45 -5.73 -12.56 -3.43
C GLU A 45 -6.70 -11.55 -2.80
N GLN A 46 -7.38 -11.92 -1.73
CA GLN A 46 -8.34 -11.04 -1.06
C GLN A 46 -7.68 -9.82 -0.42
N ILE A 47 -6.59 -10.02 0.34
CA ILE A 47 -5.88 -8.97 1.07
C ILE A 47 -5.29 -7.94 0.11
N VAL A 48 -4.81 -8.35 -1.06
CA VAL A 48 -4.14 -7.45 -2.01
C VAL A 48 -5.11 -6.90 -3.05
N MET A 49 -6.02 -7.70 -3.60
CA MET A 49 -6.88 -7.26 -4.70
C MET A 49 -7.87 -6.19 -4.28
N VAL A 50 -8.46 -6.28 -3.08
CA VAL A 50 -9.41 -5.27 -2.59
C VAL A 50 -8.77 -3.88 -2.54
N PRO A 51 -7.68 -3.64 -1.77
CA PRO A 51 -7.07 -2.31 -1.74
C PRO A 51 -6.45 -1.91 -3.08
N LEU A 52 -5.95 -2.86 -3.88
CA LEU A 52 -5.40 -2.55 -5.20
C LEU A 52 -6.46 -1.95 -6.14
N LEU A 53 -7.64 -2.58 -6.22
CA LEU A 53 -8.76 -2.10 -7.04
C LEU A 53 -9.33 -0.77 -6.54
N LEU A 54 -9.33 -0.58 -5.22
CA LEU A 54 -9.77 0.66 -4.58
C LEU A 54 -8.70 1.77 -4.61
N ARG A 55 -7.51 1.49 -5.19
CA ARG A 55 -6.34 2.37 -5.16
C ARG A 55 -5.91 2.80 -3.75
N GLN A 56 -6.18 1.96 -2.76
CA GLN A 56 -5.81 2.16 -1.36
C GLN A 56 -4.49 1.46 -1.03
N ILE A 57 -3.50 1.69 -1.89
CA ILE A 57 -2.14 1.19 -1.74
C ILE A 57 -1.14 2.33 -1.92
N ARG A 58 0.01 2.23 -1.25
CA ARG A 58 1.16 3.08 -1.52
C ARG A 58 2.42 2.22 -1.66
N LEU A 59 2.95 2.17 -2.88
CA LEU A 59 4.21 1.48 -3.19
C LEU A 59 5.38 2.45 -3.09
N PHE A 60 6.43 2.00 -2.43
CA PHE A 60 7.71 2.69 -2.29
C PHE A 60 8.76 1.95 -3.08
N TYR A 61 9.71 2.69 -3.65
CA TYR A 61 10.75 2.14 -4.51
C TYR A 61 12.11 2.64 -4.06
N ASP A 62 13.11 1.76 -4.17
CA ASP A 62 14.51 2.12 -4.19
C ASP A 62 15.01 1.98 -5.64
N GLY A 63 15.23 3.11 -6.31
CA GLY A 63 15.43 3.15 -7.75
C GLY A 63 14.22 2.59 -8.52
N ASN A 64 14.42 1.45 -9.19
CA ASN A 64 13.38 0.76 -9.97
C ASN A 64 12.88 -0.53 -9.30
N GLN A 65 13.29 -0.80 -8.07
CA GLN A 65 12.91 -1.99 -7.32
C GLN A 65 11.87 -1.63 -6.25
N PRO A 66 10.76 -2.37 -6.12
CA PRO A 66 9.84 -2.15 -5.01
C PRO A 66 10.57 -2.40 -3.69
N ALA A 67 10.44 -1.46 -2.76
CA ALA A 67 11.09 -1.49 -1.45
C ALA A 67 10.10 -1.79 -0.32
N ALA A 68 8.89 -1.24 -0.41
CA ALA A 68 7.80 -1.51 0.52
C ALA A 68 6.43 -1.25 -0.11
N VAL A 69 5.39 -1.84 0.47
CA VAL A 69 4.00 -1.46 0.21
C VAL A 69 3.27 -1.22 1.51
N VAL A 70 2.43 -0.19 1.54
CA VAL A 70 1.45 0.06 2.59
C VAL A 70 0.06 -0.12 2.01
N LEU A 71 -0.70 -1.05 2.59
CA LEU A 71 -2.14 -1.18 2.36
C LEU A 71 -2.85 -0.33 3.42
N TYR A 72 -3.77 0.51 2.99
CA TYR A 72 -4.52 1.37 3.90
C TYR A 72 -6.02 1.29 3.61
N ALA A 73 -6.84 1.81 4.51
CA ALA A 73 -8.25 2.01 4.22
C ALA A 73 -8.81 3.26 4.91
N GLN A 74 -9.99 3.68 4.48
CA GLN A 74 -10.75 4.77 5.09
C GLN A 74 -12.04 4.18 5.66
N VAL A 75 -12.10 4.05 6.97
CA VAL A 75 -13.13 3.26 7.65
C VAL A 75 -14.01 4.12 8.54
N SER A 76 -15.17 3.58 8.88
CA SER A 76 -16.05 4.11 9.93
C SER A 76 -15.46 3.83 11.32
N ALA A 77 -15.97 4.52 12.35
CA ALA A 77 -15.58 4.26 13.73
C ALA A 77 -15.85 2.81 14.16
N SER A 78 -17.00 2.24 13.79
CA SER A 78 -17.33 0.84 14.13
C SER A 78 -16.39 -0.17 13.49
N VAL A 79 -15.91 0.08 12.27
CA VAL A 79 -14.93 -0.78 11.61
C VAL A 79 -13.54 -0.58 12.23
N ALA A 80 -13.18 0.65 12.60
CA ALA A 80 -11.94 0.92 13.34
C ALA A 80 -11.90 0.16 14.68
N ASP A 81 -12.98 0.19 15.46
CA ASP A 81 -13.09 -0.54 16.74
C ASP A 81 -12.93 -2.06 16.56
N ARG A 82 -13.55 -2.62 15.50
CA ARG A 82 -13.41 -4.04 15.13
C ARG A 82 -11.96 -4.40 14.78
N LEU A 83 -11.26 -3.52 14.06
CA LEU A 83 -9.85 -3.71 13.72
C LEU A 83 -8.96 -3.65 14.97
N ASP A 84 -9.22 -2.72 15.89
CA ASP A 84 -8.51 -2.64 17.18
C ASP A 84 -8.76 -3.88 18.05
N ALA A 85 -9.91 -4.52 17.91
CA ALA A 85 -10.23 -5.80 18.54
C ALA A 85 -9.61 -7.03 17.84
N GLY A 86 -8.87 -6.86 16.74
CA GLY A 86 -8.13 -7.93 16.07
C GLY A 86 -8.89 -8.66 14.95
N THR A 87 -9.92 -8.06 14.37
CA THR A 87 -10.58 -8.61 13.16
C THR A 87 -9.57 -8.83 12.05
N ALA A 88 -9.53 -10.03 11.44
CA ALA A 88 -8.62 -10.31 10.34
C ALA A 88 -9.02 -9.55 9.06
N LEU A 89 -8.05 -9.18 8.23
CA LEU A 89 -8.31 -8.43 7.00
C LEU A 89 -9.19 -9.20 6.00
N THR A 90 -9.12 -10.53 6.00
CA THR A 90 -9.93 -11.42 5.15
C THR A 90 -11.40 -11.47 5.59
N GLU A 91 -11.72 -10.97 6.79
CA GLU A 91 -13.10 -10.86 7.29
C GLU A 91 -13.76 -9.52 6.93
N LEU A 92 -13.03 -8.58 6.32
CA LEU A 92 -13.57 -7.28 5.89
C LEU A 92 -14.20 -7.37 4.50
N THR A 93 -15.37 -6.77 4.33
CA THR A 93 -16.00 -6.62 3.00
C THR A 93 -15.42 -5.41 2.26
N ILE A 94 -15.61 -5.30 0.94
CA ILE A 94 -15.16 -4.13 0.16
C ILE A 94 -15.71 -2.81 0.75
N GLU A 95 -16.96 -2.82 1.23
CA GLU A 95 -17.60 -1.68 1.87
C GLU A 95 -16.90 -1.29 3.18
N ASP A 96 -16.41 -2.26 3.96
CA ASP A 96 -15.67 -1.98 5.20
C ASP A 96 -14.42 -1.11 4.93
N TRP A 97 -13.69 -1.37 3.83
CA TRP A 97 -12.47 -0.64 3.43
C TRP A 97 -12.70 0.84 3.07
N GLN A 98 -13.94 1.21 2.74
CA GLN A 98 -14.34 2.58 2.35
C GLN A 98 -15.51 3.09 3.19
N SER A 99 -15.72 2.52 4.37
CA SER A 99 -16.90 2.77 5.20
C SER A 99 -16.90 4.15 5.88
N GLY A 100 -15.83 4.92 5.82
CA GLY A 100 -15.77 6.22 6.50
C GLY A 100 -14.56 7.06 6.16
N LYS A 101 -14.11 7.88 7.12
CA LYS A 101 -13.02 8.85 6.95
C LYS A 101 -11.81 8.58 7.84
N ILE A 102 -11.89 7.58 8.73
CA ILE A 102 -10.79 7.24 9.63
C ILE A 102 -9.74 6.49 8.83
N LEU A 103 -8.56 7.09 8.65
CA LEU A 103 -7.45 6.45 7.99
C LEU A 103 -6.83 5.38 8.87
N ARG A 104 -6.66 4.17 8.31
CA ARG A 104 -6.03 3.03 8.98
C ARG A 104 -4.99 2.41 8.07
N VAL A 105 -3.81 2.14 8.63
CA VAL A 105 -2.82 1.26 7.99
C VAL A 105 -3.25 -0.18 8.30
N MET A 106 -3.47 -0.96 7.25
CA MET A 106 -3.95 -2.34 7.36
C MET A 106 -2.80 -3.34 7.36
N MET A 107 -1.79 -3.09 6.53
CA MET A 107 -0.61 -3.93 6.42
C MET A 107 0.55 -3.11 5.88
N VAL A 108 1.76 -3.38 6.37
CA VAL A 108 2.99 -2.87 5.78
C VAL A 108 3.90 -4.03 5.45
N VAL A 109 4.27 -4.17 4.18
CA VAL A 109 5.24 -5.17 3.74
C VAL A 109 6.53 -4.44 3.38
N ALA A 110 7.52 -4.51 4.26
CA ALA A 110 8.82 -3.85 4.11
C ALA A 110 9.95 -4.85 4.42
N PRO A 111 10.27 -5.78 3.50
CA PRO A 111 11.17 -6.90 3.76
C PRO A 111 12.62 -6.48 4.08
N TYR A 112 12.96 -5.21 3.87
CA TYR A 112 14.28 -4.64 4.16
C TYR A 112 14.28 -3.73 5.42
N GLY A 113 13.18 -3.70 6.18
CA GLY A 113 13.01 -2.86 7.36
C GLY A 113 12.33 -1.52 7.06
N GLY A 114 12.11 -0.72 8.11
CA GLY A 114 11.51 0.62 7.99
C GLY A 114 9.98 0.65 7.92
N ALA A 115 9.29 -0.45 8.27
CA ALA A 115 7.82 -0.55 8.20
C ALA A 115 7.09 0.63 8.85
N GLU A 116 7.50 1.03 10.07
CA GLU A 116 6.91 2.18 10.77
C GLU A 116 7.09 3.50 10.01
N ILE A 117 8.24 3.71 9.37
CA ILE A 117 8.51 4.92 8.61
C ILE A 117 7.56 5.00 7.41
N TYR A 118 7.41 3.90 6.66
CA TYR A 118 6.49 3.84 5.52
C TYR A 118 5.03 4.03 5.93
N ALA A 119 4.61 3.48 7.08
CA ALA A 119 3.28 3.68 7.65
C ALA A 119 3.03 5.17 7.94
N GLN A 120 3.92 5.80 8.70
CA GLN A 120 3.80 7.21 9.11
C GLN A 120 3.85 8.16 7.91
N GLU A 121 4.72 7.89 6.94
CA GLU A 121 4.80 8.69 5.73
C GLU A 121 3.51 8.60 4.91
N THR A 122 2.91 7.40 4.82
CA THR A 122 1.63 7.19 4.14
C THR A 122 0.49 7.94 4.83
N LEU A 123 0.37 7.84 6.16
CA LEU A 123 -0.65 8.57 6.91
C LEU A 123 -0.46 10.09 6.78
N SER A 124 0.78 10.57 6.89
CA SER A 124 1.11 11.99 6.72
C SER A 124 0.76 12.52 5.32
N PHE A 125 1.03 11.72 4.28
CA PHE A 125 0.67 12.05 2.90
C PHE A 125 -0.85 12.13 2.71
N LEU A 126 -1.58 11.12 3.20
CA LEU A 126 -3.04 11.05 3.05
C LEU A 126 -3.76 12.14 3.86
N GLY A 127 -3.28 12.47 5.07
CA GLY A 127 -3.80 13.57 5.86
C GLY A 127 -3.72 14.91 5.12
N LYS A 128 -2.57 15.21 4.50
CA LYS A 128 -2.40 16.42 3.68
C LYS A 128 -3.34 16.45 2.48
N ILE A 129 -3.65 15.31 1.86
CA ILE A 129 -4.62 15.26 0.75
C ILE A 129 -6.03 15.56 1.25
N ALA A 130 -6.43 14.96 2.37
CA ALA A 130 -7.74 15.17 2.95
C ALA A 130 -7.98 16.65 3.33
N ASP A 131 -6.96 17.31 3.87
CA ASP A 131 -7.02 18.73 4.25
C ASP A 131 -7.14 19.68 3.05
N ASN A 132 -6.69 19.24 1.85
CA ASN A 132 -6.68 20.04 0.63
C ASN A 132 -7.82 19.71 -0.35
N ALA A 133 -8.73 18.79 -0.01
CA ALA A 133 -9.84 18.43 -0.87
C ALA A 133 -10.92 19.53 -0.86
N PRO A 134 -11.46 19.94 -2.03
CA PRO A 134 -12.56 20.89 -2.07
C PRO A 134 -13.80 20.31 -1.37
N SER A 135 -14.47 21.13 -0.55
CA SER A 135 -15.67 20.78 0.23
C SER A 135 -16.86 20.42 -0.64
#